data_AF-A0A849JWR1-F1
#
_entry.id   AF-A0A849JWR1-F1
#
_cell.length_a   1.000
_cell.length_b   1.000
_cell.length_c   1.000
_cell.angle_alpha   90.00
_cell.angle_beta   90.00
_cell.angle_gamma   90.00
#
_symmetry.space_group_name_H-M   'P 1'
#
loop_
_entity.id
_entity.type
_entity.pdbx_description
1 polymer ?
#
loop_
_entity_poly.entity_id
_entity_poly.type
_entity_poly.pdbx_seq_one_letter_code
_entity_poly.pdbx_strand_id
1 'polypeptide(L)'
;MSDRAEQDPARRQAKAAIGLMWHAGVFVIVNGFLWAIDLSMDPGVDWAFWTTLPWAVGLAFHALAYFIDSRQVEDRLTRKFEERRGG
;
A
#
# COMPACT_ATOMS: atom_id res chain seq x y z
N MET A 1 -32.55 -8.32 2.23
CA MET A 1 -32.25 -7.36 1.15
C MET A 1 -31.12 -6.44 1.62
N SER A 2 -29.95 -7.03 1.96
CA SER A 2 -28.84 -6.28 2.58
C SER A 2 -27.43 -6.65 2.06
N ASP A 3 -27.29 -7.64 1.16
CA ASP A 3 -25.95 -8.08 0.70
C ASP A 3 -25.38 -7.31 -0.51
N ARG A 4 -26.19 -6.49 -1.19
CA ARG A 4 -25.75 -5.83 -2.44
C ARG A 4 -25.06 -4.48 -2.22
N ALA A 5 -25.20 -3.87 -1.05
CA ALA A 5 -24.55 -2.60 -0.71
C ALA A 5 -23.11 -2.78 -0.21
N GLU A 6 -22.72 -4.00 0.19
CA GLU A 6 -21.38 -4.32 0.71
C GLU A 6 -20.35 -4.56 -0.42
N GLN A 7 -20.81 -4.86 -1.64
CA GLN A 7 -19.96 -5.32 -2.75
C GLN A 7 -19.66 -4.25 -3.79
N ASP A 8 -19.69 -2.98 -3.40
CA ASP A 8 -19.23 -1.93 -4.31
C ASP A 8 -17.70 -2.05 -4.45
N PRO A 9 -17.15 -2.41 -5.63
CA PRO A 9 -15.71 -2.52 -5.84
C PRO A 9 -14.99 -1.20 -5.50
N ALA A 10 -15.69 -0.06 -5.52
CA ALA A 10 -15.16 1.22 -5.08
C ALA A 10 -14.82 1.24 -3.57
N ARG A 11 -15.64 0.61 -2.71
CA ARG A 11 -15.39 0.56 -1.25
C ARG A 11 -14.26 -0.40 -0.88
N ARG A 12 -14.08 -1.49 -1.62
CA ARG A 12 -12.97 -2.44 -1.40
C ARG A 12 -11.62 -1.81 -1.72
N GLN A 13 -11.54 -1.09 -2.84
CA GLN A 13 -10.34 -0.35 -3.22
C GLN A 13 -10.01 0.76 -2.22
N ALA A 14 -11.02 1.49 -1.73
CA ALA A 14 -10.82 2.53 -0.73
C ALA A 14 -10.26 1.98 0.60
N LYS A 15 -10.79 0.86 1.12
CA LYS A 15 -10.24 0.23 2.34
C LYS A 15 -8.81 -0.26 2.16
N ALA A 16 -8.48 -0.84 1.00
CA ALA A 16 -7.12 -1.29 0.71
C ALA A 16 -6.13 -0.11 0.59
N ALA A 17 -6.54 0.99 -0.04
CA ALA A 17 -5.74 2.20 -0.18
C ALA A 17 -5.41 2.83 1.20
N ILE A 18 -6.39 2.87 2.10
CA ILE A 18 -6.20 3.39 3.47
C ILE A 18 -5.19 2.52 4.24
N GLY A 19 -5.25 1.19 4.09
CA GLY A 19 -4.30 0.27 4.72
C GLY A 19 -2.86 0.49 4.25
N LEU A 20 -2.67 0.76 2.95
CA LEU A 20 -1.36 1.06 2.37
C LEU A 20 -0.83 2.43 2.81
N MET A 21 -1.68 3.47 2.81
CA MET A 21 -1.31 4.82 3.28
C MET A 21 -0.91 4.82 4.75
N TRP A 22 -1.64 4.06 5.58
CA TRP A 22 -1.30 3.91 6.99
C TRP A 22 0.08 3.27 7.18
N HIS A 23 0.37 2.18 6.47
CA HIS A 23 1.68 1.54 6.52
C HIS A 23 2.80 2.46 6.01
N ALA A 24 2.58 3.20 4.93
CA ALA A 24 3.55 4.16 4.42
C ALA A 24 3.81 5.30 5.43
N GLY A 25 2.76 5.81 6.08
CA GLY A 25 2.88 6.86 7.11
C GLY A 25 3.66 6.38 8.34
N VAL A 26 3.31 5.19 8.88
CA VAL A 26 4.04 4.57 9.99
C VAL A 26 5.50 4.31 9.60
N PHE A 27 5.74 3.84 8.37
CA PHE A 27 7.09 3.63 7.86
C PHE A 27 7.92 4.91 7.90
N VAL A 28 7.44 6.02 7.34
CA VAL A 28 8.18 7.29 7.33
C VAL A 28 8.46 7.79 8.74
N ILE A 29 7.46 7.75 9.64
CA ILE A 29 7.60 8.23 11.02
C ILE A 29 8.63 7.40 11.80
N VAL A 30 8.50 6.06 11.77
CA VAL A 30 9.38 5.16 12.53
C VAL A 30 10.79 5.17 11.97
N ASN A 31 10.96 5.16 10.64
CA ASN A 31 12.28 5.21 10.01
C ASN A 31 12.95 6.56 10.28
N GLY A 32 12.23 7.68 10.16
CA GLY A 32 12.78 9.00 10.48
C GLY A 32 13.23 9.10 11.93
N PHE A 33 12.48 8.52 12.87
CA PHE A 33 12.84 8.46 14.28
C PHE A 33 14.06 7.57 14.55
N LEU A 34 14.15 6.40 13.89
CA LEU A 34 15.30 5.50 13.96
C LEU A 34 16.57 6.17 13.45
N TRP A 35 16.52 6.82 12.29
CA TRP A 35 17.66 7.57 11.74
C TRP A 35 18.06 8.75 12.62
N ALA A 36 17.09 9.44 13.24
CA ALA A 36 17.40 10.52 14.18
C ALA A 36 18.16 10.00 15.43
N ILE A 37 17.81 8.81 15.92
CA ILE A 37 18.52 8.16 17.04
C ILE A 37 19.90 7.70 16.59
N ASP A 38 19.99 7.05 15.44
CA ASP A 38 21.23 6.51 14.87
C ASP A 38 22.28 7.61 14.65
N LEU A 39 21.88 8.75 14.07
CA LEU A 39 22.73 9.93 13.92
C LEU A 39 23.11 10.60 15.25
N SER A 40 22.37 10.32 16.33
CA SER A 40 22.65 10.85 17.68
C SER A 40 23.52 9.93 18.53
N MET A 41 23.71 8.66 18.12
CA MET A 41 24.56 7.69 18.80
C MET A 41 25.91 7.54 18.08
N ASP A 42 26.95 7.15 18.83
CA ASP A 42 28.31 6.92 18.33
C ASP A 42 28.30 5.94 17.11
N PRO A 43 29.08 6.18 16.03
CA PRO A 43 28.98 5.52 14.71
C PRO A 43 29.40 4.04 14.66
N GLY A 44 29.23 3.30 15.75
CA GLY A 44 29.72 1.93 15.88
C GLY A 44 28.88 0.89 15.12
N VAL A 45 27.57 1.12 14.96
CA VAL A 45 26.66 0.16 14.33
C VAL A 45 25.47 0.88 13.71
N ASP A 46 25.37 0.91 12.37
CA ASP A 46 24.23 1.44 11.60
C ASP A 46 22.98 0.56 11.75
N TRP A 47 22.47 0.45 12.96
CA TRP A 47 21.37 -0.46 13.32
C TRP A 47 20.05 0.00 12.71
N ALA A 48 19.91 1.31 12.48
CA ALA A 48 18.81 1.85 11.70
C ALA A 48 18.85 1.31 10.26
N PHE A 49 20.00 1.27 9.60
CA PHE A 49 20.13 0.77 8.23
C PHE A 49 19.68 -0.70 8.10
N TRP A 50 20.14 -1.55 9.02
CA TRP A 50 19.77 -2.98 9.03
C TRP A 50 18.29 -3.22 9.36
N THR A 51 17.65 -2.32 10.11
CA THR A 51 16.20 -2.41 10.42
C THR A 51 15.34 -1.87 9.27
N THR A 52 15.77 -0.78 8.64
CA THR A 52 15.04 -0.10 7.57
C THR A 52 15.02 -0.92 6.27
N LEU A 53 16.08 -1.66 5.96
CA LEU A 53 16.22 -2.44 4.72
C LEU A 53 15.12 -3.52 4.52
N PRO A 54 14.93 -4.48 5.44
CA PRO A 54 13.91 -5.53 5.27
C PRO A 54 12.50 -4.95 5.27
N TRP A 55 12.28 -3.90 6.08
CA TRP A 55 11.00 -3.20 6.16
C TRP A 55 10.68 -2.44 4.87
N ALA A 56 11.66 -1.78 4.25
CA ALA A 56 11.50 -1.10 2.96
C ALA A 56 11.11 -2.09 1.86
N VAL A 57 11.75 -3.27 1.85
CA VAL A 57 11.41 -4.35 0.94
C VAL A 57 9.96 -4.83 1.16
N GLY A 58 9.55 -5.06 2.41
CA GLY A 58 8.17 -5.45 2.73
C GLY A 58 7.12 -4.43 2.26
N LEU A 59 7.40 -3.13 2.42
CA LEU A 59 6.54 -2.05 1.94
C LEU A 59 6.48 -2.00 0.41
N ALA A 60 7.60 -2.18 -0.28
CA ALA A 60 7.66 -2.21 -1.74
C ALA A 60 6.80 -3.36 -2.31
N PHE A 61 6.84 -4.54 -1.68
CA PHE A 61 5.96 -5.65 -2.06
C PHE A 61 4.48 -5.35 -1.83
N HIS A 62 4.13 -4.68 -0.73
CA HIS A 62 2.74 -4.27 -0.47
C HIS A 62 2.23 -3.25 -1.49
N ALA A 63 3.06 -2.24 -1.81
CA ALA A 63 2.73 -1.25 -2.82
C ALA A 63 2.57 -1.89 -4.21
N LEU A 64 3.44 -2.84 -4.57
CA LEU A 64 3.37 -3.56 -5.83
C LEU A 64 2.09 -4.43 -5.92
N ALA A 65 1.75 -5.15 -4.85
CA ALA A 65 0.53 -5.96 -4.79
C ALA A 65 -0.73 -5.08 -4.98
N TYR A 66 -0.77 -3.90 -4.33
CA TYR A 66 -1.85 -2.95 -4.50
C TYR A 66 -1.95 -2.42 -5.94
N PHE A 67 -0.82 -2.07 -6.55
CA PHE A 67 -0.81 -1.54 -7.92
C PHE A 67 -1.31 -2.58 -8.93
N ILE A 68 -0.94 -3.85 -8.74
CA ILE A 68 -1.43 -4.97 -9.56
C ILE A 68 -2.94 -5.16 -9.38
N ASP A 69 -3.45 -5.12 -8.15
CA ASP A 69 -4.89 -5.26 -7.86
C ASP A 69 -5.70 -4.10 -8.49
N SER A 70 -5.22 -2.86 -8.36
CA SER A 70 -5.88 -1.67 -8.93
C SER A 70 -6.03 -1.75 -10.46
N ARG A 71 -4.98 -2.18 -11.17
CA ARG A 71 -5.01 -2.37 -12.63
C ARG A 71 -6.00 -3.44 -13.07
N GLN A 72 -6.06 -4.55 -12.33
CA GLN A 72 -7.02 -5.62 -12.63
C GLN A 72 -8.47 -5.16 -12.48
N VAL A 73 -8.75 -4.27 -11.53
CA VAL A 73 -10.11 -3.75 -11.34
C VAL A 73 -10.49 -2.78 -12.46
N GLU A 74 -9.56 -1.91 -12.88
CA GLU A 74 -9.76 -0.97 -13.99
C GLU A 74 -10.02 -1.68 -15.32
N ASP A 75 -9.25 -2.74 -15.62
CA ASP A 75 -9.42 -3.57 -16.82
C ASP A 75 -10.79 -4.28 -16.85
N ARG A 76 -11.23 -4.80 -15.69
CA ARG A 76 -12.55 -5.45 -15.56
C ARG A 76 -13.70 -4.46 -15.78
N LEU A 77 -13.55 -3.24 -15.29
CA LEU A 77 -14.57 -2.20 -15.43
C LEU A 77 -14.67 -1.74 -16.89
N THR A 78 -13.54 -1.47 -17.54
CA THR A 78 -13.48 -1.05 -18.95
C THR A 78 -14.14 -2.06 -19.87
N ARG A 79 -13.84 -3.35 -19.70
CA ARG A 79 -14.47 -4.44 -20.47
C ARG A 79 -15.99 -4.47 -20.35
N LYS A 80 -16.52 -4.27 -19.13
CA LYS A 80 -17.96 -4.21 -18.88
C LYS A 80 -18.65 -3.03 -19.55
N PHE A 81 -17.96 -1.90 -19.71
CA PHE A 81 -18.50 -0.74 -20.40
C PHE A 81 -18.56 -0.93 -21.92
N GLU A 82 -17.56 -1.61 -22.50
CA GLU A 82 -17.57 -1.96 -23.93
C GLU A 82 -18.67 -2.96 -24.26
N GLU A 83 -18.85 -4.00 -23.44
CA GLU A 83 -19.94 -4.98 -23.61
C GLU A 83 -21.33 -4.34 -23.53
N ARG A 84 -21.55 -3.34 -22.67
CA ARG A 84 -22.83 -2.63 -22.57
C ARG A 84 -23.10 -1.62 -23.69
N ARG A 85 -22.08 -1.09 -24.36
CA ARG A 85 -22.26 -0.17 -25.51
C ARG A 85 -22.40 -0.92 -26.83
N GLY A 86 -21.91 -2.16 -26.90
CA GLY A 86 -21.91 -2.97 -28.12
C GLY A 86 -23.07 -3.97 -28.26
N GLY A 87 -23.99 -4.04 -27.29
CA GLY A 87 -25.21 -4.87 -27.34
C GLY A 87 -26.47 -4.03 -27.35
#